data_AF-A0A352JN57-F1
#
_entry.id   AF-A0A352JN57-F1
#
_cell.length_a   1.000
_cell.length_b   1.000
_cell.length_c   1.000
_cell.angle_alpha   90.00
_cell.angle_beta   90.00
_cell.angle_gamma   90.00
#
_symmetry.space_group_name_H-M   'P 1'
#
loop_
_entity.id
_entity.type
_entity.pdbx_description
1 polymer ?
#
loop_
_entity_poly.entity_id
_entity_poly.type
_entity_poly.pdbx_seq_one_letter_code
_entity_poly.pdbx_strand_id
1 'polypeptide(L)'
;MVKILSKVEAIKLLGLDDKTFENYFKNAREFFCLPRKGKERFRFDEDELKHWKKDLIWRTINLNFEDYATCLDFALAQHFRKYVGSDWGTSRQREFGQKITNWVKGQLGEIAVQKFFNREFGKEIELDFDIHPKIVPQDIIGVLENRKMRKPKIGVGIKSSKPKSAFLVLGDKEIKLKERRSDIYIYCRPDIPDDHLLRLTKDLIVKAVKDKPLFSKYKDLLPDFNDIPCEVVGWCRYKELEEVSSIPGQAFDNGTRFVKKSGELHKSKSDWKKLIQQL
;
A
#
# COMPACT_ATOMS: atom_id res chain seq x y z
N MET A 1 27.39 22.93 7.94
CA MET A 1 26.96 22.56 9.31
C MET A 1 25.66 21.81 9.20
N VAL A 2 25.57 20.63 9.81
CA VAL A 2 24.32 19.83 9.85
C VAL A 2 23.30 20.59 10.68
N LYS A 3 22.13 20.88 10.11
CA LYS A 3 21.05 21.53 10.84
C LYS A 3 20.25 20.47 11.61
N ILE A 4 20.14 20.68 12.92
CA ILE A 4 19.51 19.73 13.83
C ILE A 4 18.11 20.22 14.19
N LEU A 5 17.13 19.34 14.06
CA LEU A 5 15.72 19.63 14.32
C LEU A 5 15.24 18.94 15.59
N SER A 6 14.36 19.62 16.32
CA SER A 6 13.49 19.01 17.32
C SER A 6 12.42 18.13 16.66
N LYS A 7 11.74 17.29 17.45
CA LYS A 7 10.59 16.50 16.98
C LYS A 7 9.51 17.37 16.30
N VAL A 8 9.19 18.53 16.87
CA VAL A 8 8.13 19.42 16.34
C VAL A 8 8.52 19.98 14.97
N GLU A 9 9.78 20.39 14.83
CA GLU A 9 10.31 20.88 13.55
C GLU A 9 10.40 19.77 12.51
N ALA A 10 10.79 18.55 12.91
CA ALA A 10 10.83 17.38 12.05
C ALA A 10 9.43 17.00 11.53
N ILE A 11 8.42 16.98 12.40
CA ILE A 11 7.01 16.74 12.03
C ILE A 11 6.56 17.76 10.97
N LYS A 12 6.82 19.06 11.23
CA LYS A 12 6.46 20.14 10.31
C LYS A 12 7.19 20.02 8.96
N LEU A 13 8.48 19.68 8.98
CA LEU A 13 9.28 19.48 7.76
C LEU A 13 8.71 18.35 6.90
N LEU A 14 8.38 17.21 7.53
CA LEU A 14 7.86 16.05 6.82
C LEU A 14 6.40 16.22 6.38
N GLY A 15 5.64 17.10 7.04
CA GLY A 15 4.21 17.29 6.77
C GLY A 15 3.36 16.12 7.29
N LEU A 16 3.80 15.47 8.36
CA LEU A 16 3.11 14.34 8.98
C LEU A 16 2.32 14.81 10.21
N ASP A 17 1.28 14.06 10.59
CA ASP A 17 0.71 14.19 11.93
C ASP A 17 1.61 13.50 12.98
N ASP A 18 1.45 13.87 14.25
CA ASP A 18 2.30 13.36 15.35
C ASP A 18 2.27 11.83 15.46
N LYS A 19 1.10 11.21 15.26
CA LYS A 19 0.93 9.76 15.38
C LYS A 19 1.61 9.04 14.21
N THR A 20 1.49 9.56 12.99
CA THR A 20 2.16 9.00 11.81
C THR A 20 3.68 9.13 11.94
N PHE A 21 4.17 10.30 12.35
CA PHE A 21 5.59 10.52 12.60
C PHE A 21 6.14 9.53 13.62
N GLU A 22 5.47 9.39 14.77
CA GLU A 22 5.86 8.46 15.82
C GLU A 22 5.87 7.01 15.36
N ASN A 23 4.87 6.62 14.56
CA ASN A 23 4.81 5.27 14.03
C ASN A 23 5.96 4.98 13.04
N TYR A 24 6.25 5.92 12.15
CA TYR A 24 7.35 5.79 11.18
C TYR A 24 8.71 5.77 11.85
N PHE A 25 8.91 6.63 12.84
CA PHE A 25 10.14 6.70 13.62
C PHE A 25 10.35 5.44 14.49
N LYS A 26 9.41 5.13 15.38
CA LYS A 26 9.61 4.11 16.42
C LYS A 26 9.40 2.68 15.92
N ASN A 27 8.34 2.46 15.13
CA ASN A 27 7.90 1.12 14.78
C ASN A 27 8.38 0.72 13.40
N ALA A 28 8.30 1.65 12.45
CA ALA A 28 8.62 1.37 11.05
C ALA A 28 10.11 1.51 10.72
N ARG A 29 10.89 2.25 11.53
CA ARG A 29 12.32 2.56 11.31
C ARG A 29 12.59 3.26 9.97
N GLU A 30 11.69 4.15 9.58
CA GLU A 30 11.77 4.86 8.29
C GLU A 30 12.91 5.89 8.22
N PHE A 31 13.24 6.49 9.37
CA PHE A 31 14.31 7.45 9.58
C PHE A 31 14.75 7.41 11.05
N PHE A 32 15.94 7.92 11.35
CA PHE A 32 16.54 7.80 12.68
C PHE A 32 16.70 9.15 13.38
N CYS A 33 16.75 9.10 14.71
CA CYS A 33 17.19 10.24 15.49
C CYS A 33 18.71 10.18 15.69
N LEU A 34 19.32 11.33 15.90
CA LEU A 34 20.73 11.42 16.29
C LEU A 34 20.97 10.70 17.63
N PRO A 35 22.18 10.14 17.85
CA PRO A 35 22.53 9.47 19.10
C PRO A 35 22.28 10.37 20.31
N ARG A 36 21.53 9.85 21.29
CA ARG A 36 21.19 10.58 22.52
C ARG A 36 22.27 10.38 23.58
N LYS A 37 22.59 11.45 24.32
CA LYS A 37 23.31 11.33 25.60
C LYS A 37 22.30 11.43 26.75
N GLY A 38 21.95 10.30 27.37
CA GLY A 38 21.03 10.24 28.51
C GLY A 38 19.58 10.67 28.19
N LYS A 39 19.00 11.54 29.03
CA LYS A 39 17.58 11.93 28.97
C LYS A 39 17.26 13.04 27.95
N GLU A 40 18.20 13.40 27.06
CA GLU A 40 18.00 14.44 26.04
C GLU A 40 16.77 14.19 25.15
N ARG A 41 16.13 15.27 24.68
CA ARG A 41 15.02 15.16 23.71
C ARG A 41 15.51 14.55 22.40
N PHE A 42 14.63 13.89 21.66
CA PHE A 42 14.94 13.39 20.32
C PHE A 42 15.31 14.56 19.39
N ARG A 43 16.41 14.37 18.67
CA ARG A 43 16.96 15.31 17.70
C ARG A 43 17.15 14.60 16.36
N PHE A 44 16.92 15.31 15.27
CA PHE A 44 16.92 14.74 13.92
C PHE A 44 17.83 15.56 13.00
N ASP A 45 18.48 14.88 12.07
CA ASP A 45 19.23 15.51 10.99
C ASP A 45 18.26 16.02 9.92
N GLU A 46 18.27 17.32 9.62
CA GLU A 46 17.39 17.90 8.61
C GLU A 46 17.63 17.31 7.21
N ASP A 47 18.89 17.02 6.86
CA ASP A 47 19.25 16.54 5.53
C ASP A 47 18.82 15.07 5.35
N GLU A 48 18.92 14.25 6.39
CA GLU A 48 18.37 12.87 6.39
C GLU A 48 16.85 12.90 6.18
N LEU A 49 16.13 13.77 6.90
CA LEU A 49 14.67 13.88 6.77
C LEU A 49 14.24 14.42 5.40
N LYS A 50 14.96 15.40 4.84
CA LYS A 50 14.73 15.88 3.48
C LYS A 50 14.96 14.79 2.44
N HIS A 51 16.03 14.01 2.61
CA HIS A 51 16.33 12.89 1.73
C HIS A 51 15.22 11.84 1.79
N TRP A 52 14.81 11.43 3.00
CA TRP A 52 13.67 10.52 3.19
C TRP A 52 12.39 11.05 2.53
N LYS A 53 12.06 12.33 2.70
CA LYS A 53 10.87 12.96 2.09
C LYS A 53 10.94 12.95 0.56
N LYS A 54 12.11 13.26 0.00
CA LYS A 54 12.35 13.21 -1.45
C LYS A 54 12.15 11.80 -1.99
N ASP A 55 12.68 10.81 -1.28
CA ASP A 55 12.58 9.39 -1.62
C ASP A 55 11.14 8.86 -1.53
N LEU A 56 10.37 9.31 -0.53
CA LEU A 56 8.93 9.03 -0.43
C LEU A 56 8.18 9.57 -1.66
N ILE A 57 8.39 10.84 -2.02
CA ILE A 57 7.78 11.46 -3.20
C ILE A 57 8.18 10.70 -4.47
N TRP A 58 9.46 10.35 -4.60
CA TRP A 58 9.96 9.58 -5.73
C TRP A 58 9.28 8.22 -5.86
N ARG A 59 8.94 7.52 -4.77
CA ARG A 59 8.23 6.23 -4.83
C ARG A 59 6.70 6.35 -4.86
N THR A 60 6.15 7.56 -4.87
CA THR A 60 4.70 7.77 -4.89
C THR A 60 4.19 7.91 -6.31
N ILE A 61 3.13 7.16 -6.64
CA ILE A 61 2.37 7.25 -7.88
C ILE A 61 1.02 7.89 -7.57
N ASN A 62 0.62 8.88 -8.35
CA ASN A 62 -0.75 9.41 -8.31
C ASN A 62 -1.62 8.57 -9.26
N LEU A 63 -2.62 7.90 -8.70
CA LEU A 63 -3.56 7.05 -9.43
C LEU A 63 -4.81 7.85 -9.75
N ASN A 64 -5.14 7.95 -11.02
CA ASN A 64 -6.24 8.79 -11.50
C ASN A 64 -7.59 8.05 -11.46
N PHE A 65 -8.62 8.71 -11.98
CA PHE A 65 -9.96 8.15 -12.05
C PHE A 65 -10.02 6.83 -12.84
N GLU A 66 -9.32 6.72 -13.97
CA GLU A 66 -9.33 5.52 -14.82
C GLU A 66 -8.66 4.33 -14.12
N ASP A 67 -7.59 4.58 -13.37
CA ASP A 67 -6.95 3.54 -12.54
C ASP A 67 -7.94 3.02 -11.49
N TYR A 68 -8.63 3.95 -10.81
CA TYR A 68 -9.63 3.60 -9.82
C TYR A 68 -10.81 2.84 -10.45
N ALA A 69 -11.31 3.28 -11.60
CA ALA A 69 -12.42 2.63 -12.32
C ALA A 69 -12.04 1.21 -12.73
N THR A 70 -10.82 0.99 -13.22
CA THR A 70 -10.27 -0.34 -13.53
C THR A 70 -10.27 -1.25 -12.29
N CYS A 71 -9.79 -0.75 -11.15
CA CYS A 71 -9.80 -1.52 -9.90
C CYS A 71 -11.22 -1.80 -9.39
N LEU A 72 -12.15 -0.86 -9.58
CA LEU A 72 -13.55 -1.02 -9.19
C LEU A 72 -14.25 -2.08 -10.05
N ASP A 73 -14.03 -2.08 -11.35
CA ASP A 73 -14.58 -3.09 -12.26
C ASP A 73 -14.14 -4.49 -11.84
N PHE A 74 -12.84 -4.69 -11.58
CA PHE A 74 -12.33 -5.93 -11.02
C PHE A 74 -12.99 -6.30 -9.69
N ALA A 75 -13.11 -5.35 -8.76
CA ALA A 75 -13.72 -5.60 -7.46
C ALA A 75 -15.20 -6.03 -7.57
N LEU A 76 -15.96 -5.42 -8.48
CA LEU A 76 -17.35 -5.76 -8.76
C LEU A 76 -17.45 -7.13 -9.44
N ALA A 77 -16.61 -7.40 -10.44
CA ALA A 77 -16.54 -8.70 -11.10
C ALA A 77 -16.25 -9.83 -10.10
N GLN A 78 -15.30 -9.61 -9.17
CA GLN A 78 -15.00 -10.55 -8.09
C GLN A 78 -16.16 -10.73 -7.12
N HIS A 79 -16.88 -9.66 -6.77
CA HIS A 79 -18.05 -9.74 -5.90
C HIS A 79 -19.18 -10.58 -6.50
N PHE A 80 -19.51 -10.33 -7.77
CA PHE A 80 -20.66 -10.94 -8.45
C PHE A 80 -20.34 -12.30 -9.07
N ARG A 81 -19.06 -12.69 -9.13
CA ARG A 81 -18.70 -14.07 -9.40
C ARG A 81 -19.28 -14.95 -8.28
N LYS A 82 -19.89 -16.09 -8.65
CA LYS A 82 -20.45 -17.12 -7.75
C LYS A 82 -19.43 -17.75 -6.76
N TYR A 83 -18.28 -17.13 -6.54
CA TYR A 83 -17.11 -17.66 -5.86
C TYR A 83 -16.60 -16.72 -4.77
N VAL A 84 -17.49 -16.32 -3.87
CA VAL A 84 -17.11 -16.21 -2.46
C VAL A 84 -18.22 -16.90 -1.70
N GLY A 85 -17.97 -18.14 -1.26
CA GLY A 85 -18.64 -18.62 -0.08
C GLY A 85 -18.41 -17.55 0.96
N SER A 86 -19.43 -16.73 1.23
CA SER A 86 -19.48 -15.94 2.44
C SER A 86 -18.97 -16.85 3.53
N ASP A 87 -17.94 -16.44 4.27
CA ASP A 87 -17.48 -17.15 5.46
C ASP A 87 -18.71 -17.31 6.38
N TRP A 88 -19.48 -18.38 6.19
CA TRP A 88 -20.65 -18.77 6.98
C TRP A 88 -20.23 -19.28 8.37
N GLY A 89 -18.96 -19.08 8.74
CA GLY A 89 -18.33 -19.55 9.97
C GLY A 89 -17.63 -18.48 10.81
N THR A 90 -17.71 -17.18 10.45
CA THR A 90 -17.30 -16.11 11.37
C THR A 90 -18.44 -15.11 11.56
N SER A 91 -18.72 -14.77 12.81
CA SER A 91 -19.88 -13.97 13.26
C SER A 91 -19.88 -12.49 12.79
N ARG A 92 -19.00 -12.10 11.85
CA ARG A 92 -18.96 -10.76 11.26
C ARG A 92 -18.81 -10.85 9.74
N GLN A 93 -19.94 -10.86 9.04
CA GLN A 93 -19.92 -10.64 7.60
C GLN A 93 -19.54 -9.17 7.33
N ARG A 94 -18.48 -8.96 6.54
CA ARG A 94 -18.14 -7.60 6.06
C ARG A 94 -19.25 -7.09 5.15
N GLU A 95 -19.61 -5.84 5.36
CA GLU A 95 -20.53 -5.10 4.49
C GLU A 95 -19.92 -4.95 3.08
N PHE A 96 -20.79 -4.80 2.07
CA PHE A 96 -20.42 -4.77 0.65
C PHE A 96 -19.38 -3.68 0.34
N GLY A 97 -19.62 -2.43 0.76
CA GLY A 97 -18.68 -1.33 0.62
C GLY A 97 -17.30 -1.68 1.17
N GLN A 98 -17.23 -2.25 2.37
CA GLN A 98 -15.94 -2.68 2.94
C GLN A 98 -15.22 -3.76 2.11
N LYS A 99 -15.96 -4.70 1.50
CA LYS A 99 -15.35 -5.70 0.59
C LYS A 99 -14.78 -5.05 -0.66
N ILE A 100 -15.56 -4.19 -1.31
CA ILE A 100 -15.13 -3.44 -2.50
C ILE A 100 -13.91 -2.57 -2.19
N THR A 101 -13.93 -1.79 -1.10
CA THR A 101 -12.78 -0.98 -0.68
C THR A 101 -11.50 -1.79 -0.53
N ASN A 102 -11.58 -3.01 0.04
CA ASN A 102 -10.39 -3.85 0.21
C ASN A 102 -9.85 -4.37 -1.13
N TRP A 103 -10.71 -4.79 -2.06
CA TRP A 103 -10.27 -5.22 -3.39
C TRP A 103 -9.69 -4.08 -4.21
N VAL A 104 -10.38 -2.94 -4.26
CA VAL A 104 -9.88 -1.72 -4.93
C VAL A 104 -8.52 -1.33 -4.37
N LYS A 105 -8.34 -1.42 -3.05
CA LYS A 105 -7.06 -1.15 -2.39
C LYS A 105 -5.92 -2.08 -2.78
N GLY A 106 -6.20 -3.38 -2.90
CA GLY A 106 -5.21 -4.33 -3.39
C GLY A 106 -4.72 -3.93 -4.78
N GLN A 107 -5.68 -3.81 -5.70
CA GLN A 107 -5.44 -3.58 -7.12
C GLN A 107 -4.81 -2.21 -7.42
N LEU A 108 -5.17 -1.16 -6.67
CA LEU A 108 -4.50 0.14 -6.79
C LEU A 108 -3.00 0.05 -6.46
N GLY A 109 -2.62 -0.81 -5.52
CA GLY A 109 -1.20 -1.07 -5.24
C GLY A 109 -0.50 -1.76 -6.42
N GLU A 110 -1.18 -2.70 -7.07
CA GLU A 110 -0.65 -3.40 -8.26
C GLU A 110 -0.45 -2.44 -9.43
N ILE A 111 -1.46 -1.62 -9.76
CA ILE A 111 -1.35 -0.56 -10.78
C ILE A 111 -0.23 0.42 -10.43
N ALA A 112 -0.08 0.81 -9.17
CA ALA A 112 0.99 1.70 -8.74
C ALA A 112 2.39 1.08 -9.01
N VAL A 113 2.58 -0.21 -8.77
CA VAL A 113 3.84 -0.90 -9.10
C VAL A 113 4.09 -0.89 -10.61
N GLN A 114 3.08 -1.21 -11.43
CA GLN A 114 3.20 -1.18 -12.88
C GLN A 114 3.62 0.21 -13.39
N LYS A 115 2.94 1.26 -12.92
CA LYS A 115 3.26 2.64 -13.29
C LYS A 115 4.64 3.07 -12.78
N PHE A 116 5.02 2.68 -11.56
CA PHE A 116 6.33 2.97 -11.00
C PHE A 116 7.46 2.32 -11.81
N PHE A 117 7.29 1.06 -12.21
CA PHE A 117 8.29 0.32 -13.00
C PHE A 117 8.48 0.96 -14.38
N ASN A 118 7.38 1.35 -15.02
CA ASN A 118 7.45 2.04 -16.30
C ASN A 118 8.08 3.44 -16.15
N ARG A 119 7.57 4.27 -15.22
CA ARG A 119 8.02 5.66 -15.03
C ARG A 119 9.50 5.77 -14.67
N GLU A 120 9.99 4.91 -13.77
CA GLU A 120 11.34 5.05 -13.21
C GLU A 120 12.41 4.20 -13.89
N PHE A 121 12.00 3.11 -14.53
CA PHE A 121 12.93 2.12 -15.08
C PHE A 121 12.63 1.77 -16.54
N GLY A 122 11.62 2.38 -17.17
CA GLY A 122 11.20 2.06 -18.53
C GLY A 122 10.76 0.61 -18.69
N LYS A 123 10.30 -0.02 -17.60
CA LYS A 123 9.98 -1.43 -17.56
C LYS A 123 8.48 -1.65 -17.56
N GLU A 124 7.97 -2.14 -18.68
CA GLU A 124 6.58 -2.55 -18.81
C GLU A 124 6.39 -3.95 -18.23
N ILE A 125 5.37 -4.08 -17.38
CA ILE A 125 4.95 -5.34 -16.76
C ILE A 125 3.46 -5.55 -16.99
N GLU A 126 3.06 -6.81 -17.04
CA GLU A 126 1.67 -7.26 -17.13
C GLU A 126 1.24 -7.82 -15.78
N LEU A 127 0.09 -7.33 -15.31
CA LEU A 127 -0.50 -7.71 -14.03
C LEU A 127 -1.58 -8.78 -14.24
N ASP A 128 -1.81 -9.61 -13.23
CA ASP A 128 -2.86 -10.62 -13.25
C ASP A 128 -4.23 -10.04 -12.88
N PHE A 129 -4.91 -9.43 -13.85
CA PHE A 129 -6.32 -9.01 -13.69
C PHE A 129 -7.32 -10.14 -14.01
N ASP A 130 -6.83 -11.34 -14.34
CA ASP A 130 -7.71 -12.45 -14.69
C ASP A 130 -8.36 -13.08 -13.46
N ILE A 131 -9.60 -13.50 -13.66
CA ILE A 131 -10.46 -14.02 -12.60
C ILE A 131 -10.33 -15.56 -12.55
N HIS A 132 -9.36 -16.06 -11.79
CA HIS A 132 -9.02 -17.50 -11.74
C HIS A 132 -9.87 -18.31 -10.76
N PRO A 133 -10.28 -19.56 -11.08
CA PRO A 133 -11.03 -20.43 -10.15
C PRO A 133 -10.19 -20.94 -8.97
N LYS A 134 -8.85 -20.80 -9.05
CA LYS A 134 -7.89 -21.14 -8.00
C LYS A 134 -7.05 -19.90 -7.67
N ILE A 135 -6.52 -19.83 -6.45
CA ILE A 135 -5.62 -18.75 -6.03
C ILE A 135 -4.39 -18.77 -6.92
N VAL A 136 -4.16 -17.69 -7.67
CA VAL A 136 -2.88 -17.45 -8.36
C VAL A 136 -1.97 -16.69 -7.40
N PRO A 137 -0.73 -17.15 -7.18
CA PRO A 137 0.13 -16.60 -6.15
C PRO A 137 0.94 -15.38 -6.58
N GLN A 138 0.91 -15.00 -7.86
CA GLN A 138 1.78 -13.97 -8.43
C GLN A 138 0.96 -12.89 -9.10
N ASP A 139 1.27 -11.64 -8.78
CA ASP A 139 0.52 -10.49 -9.29
C ASP A 139 1.15 -9.95 -10.58
N ILE A 140 2.43 -10.26 -10.83
CA ILE A 140 3.12 -9.98 -12.12
C ILE A 140 3.18 -11.27 -12.94
N ILE A 141 2.56 -11.28 -14.12
CA ILE A 141 2.51 -12.45 -15.02
C ILE A 141 3.32 -12.27 -16.30
N GLY A 142 3.65 -11.03 -16.64
CA GLY A 142 4.38 -10.70 -17.85
C GLY A 142 5.37 -9.55 -17.64
N VAL A 143 6.45 -9.61 -18.39
CA VAL A 143 7.53 -8.63 -18.39
C VAL A 143 7.94 -8.38 -19.84
N LEU A 144 7.87 -7.13 -20.31
CA LEU A 144 8.24 -6.82 -21.69
C LEU A 144 9.77 -6.89 -21.87
N GLU A 145 10.22 -7.71 -22.82
CA GLU A 145 11.62 -7.84 -23.19
C GLU A 145 11.73 -8.05 -24.71
N ASN A 146 12.59 -7.27 -25.39
CA ASN A 146 12.77 -7.35 -26.84
C ASN A 146 11.44 -7.28 -27.63
N ARG A 147 10.53 -6.39 -27.20
CA ARG A 147 9.17 -6.21 -27.77
C ARG A 147 8.25 -7.43 -27.65
N LYS A 148 8.58 -8.41 -26.81
CA LYS A 148 7.73 -9.57 -26.52
C LYS A 148 7.47 -9.68 -25.03
N MET A 149 6.26 -10.07 -24.67
CA MET A 149 5.92 -10.36 -23.29
C MET A 149 6.47 -11.74 -22.92
N ARG A 150 7.25 -11.81 -21.84
CA ARG A 150 7.71 -13.08 -21.28
C ARG A 150 7.27 -13.22 -19.83
N LYS A 151 7.19 -14.46 -19.35
CA LYS A 151 6.93 -14.71 -17.94
C LYS A 151 8.09 -14.22 -17.06
N PRO A 152 7.82 -13.75 -15.84
CA PRO A 152 8.87 -13.45 -14.88
C PRO A 152 9.58 -14.73 -14.42
N LYS A 153 10.88 -14.64 -14.11
CA LYS A 153 11.69 -15.77 -13.64
C LYS A 153 11.47 -16.10 -12.16
N ILE A 154 10.88 -15.15 -11.43
CA ILE A 154 10.59 -15.24 -10.01
C ILE A 154 9.13 -14.86 -9.75
N GLY A 155 8.55 -15.40 -8.69
CA GLY A 155 7.23 -14.99 -8.22
C GLY A 155 7.28 -13.66 -7.48
N VAL A 156 6.40 -12.73 -7.86
CA VAL A 156 6.19 -11.47 -7.14
C VAL A 156 4.76 -11.36 -6.62
N GLY A 157 4.64 -11.12 -5.32
CA GLY A 157 3.40 -10.72 -4.66
C GLY A 157 3.42 -9.23 -4.30
N ILE A 158 2.35 -8.51 -4.56
CA ILE A 158 2.15 -7.09 -4.27
C ILE A 158 1.12 -7.00 -3.14
N LYS A 159 1.44 -6.22 -2.12
CA LYS A 159 0.65 -6.18 -0.88
C LYS A 159 0.38 -4.76 -0.48
N SER A 160 -0.89 -4.43 -0.36
CA SER A 160 -1.35 -3.09 -0.02
C SER A 160 -1.80 -3.02 1.44
N SER A 161 -1.49 -1.91 2.10
CA SER A 161 -2.04 -1.58 3.42
C SER A 161 -2.39 -0.10 3.52
N LYS A 162 -2.85 0.33 4.69
CA LYS A 162 -3.15 1.74 4.96
C LYS A 162 -1.86 2.59 4.92
N PRO A 163 -1.93 3.87 4.52
CA PRO A 163 -0.77 4.77 4.46
C PRO A 163 0.07 4.82 5.74
N LYS A 164 -0.58 4.77 6.89
CA LYS A 164 0.10 4.89 8.19
C LYS A 164 0.66 3.56 8.71
N SER A 165 0.48 2.44 8.01
CA SER A 165 0.90 1.12 8.48
C SER A 165 2.42 0.99 8.48
N ALA A 166 3.03 0.62 9.62
CA ALA A 166 4.49 0.51 9.76
C ALA A 166 5.09 -0.80 9.20
N PHE A 167 4.25 -1.78 8.90
CA PHE A 167 4.66 -3.15 8.61
C PHE A 167 3.99 -3.67 7.34
N LEU A 168 4.79 -4.34 6.51
CA LEU A 168 4.30 -5.40 5.64
C LEU A 168 3.92 -6.58 6.55
N VAL A 169 2.69 -7.09 6.44
CA VAL A 169 2.19 -8.19 7.26
C VAL A 169 1.56 -9.24 6.35
N LEU A 170 2.06 -10.47 6.42
CA LEU A 170 1.63 -11.59 5.59
C LEU A 170 1.10 -12.74 6.44
N GLY A 171 0.14 -13.45 5.87
CA GLY A 171 -0.50 -14.58 6.54
C GLY A 171 0.40 -15.82 6.58
N ASP A 172 0.22 -16.66 7.60
CA ASP A 172 0.96 -17.92 7.74
C ASP A 172 0.89 -18.80 6.47
N LYS A 173 -0.33 -19.05 5.98
CA LYS A 173 -0.57 -19.82 4.74
C LYS A 173 0.07 -19.22 3.49
N GLU A 174 0.31 -17.91 3.47
CA GLU A 174 0.92 -17.24 2.31
C GLU A 174 2.43 -17.49 2.24
N ILE A 175 3.08 -17.71 3.38
CA ILE A 175 4.53 -17.96 3.45
C ILE A 175 4.86 -19.45 3.57
N LYS A 176 4.08 -20.22 4.34
CA LYS A 176 4.38 -21.64 4.59
C LYS A 176 3.95 -22.56 3.44
N LEU A 177 2.91 -22.20 2.68
CA LEU A 177 2.45 -23.00 1.54
C LEU A 177 3.22 -22.62 0.27
N LYS A 178 4.00 -23.56 -0.27
CA LYS A 178 4.92 -23.32 -1.39
C LYS A 178 4.20 -22.85 -2.65
N GLU A 179 2.99 -23.33 -2.88
CA GLU A 179 2.12 -22.99 -4.01
C GLU A 179 1.49 -21.59 -3.89
N ARG A 180 1.50 -20.99 -2.70
CA ARG A 180 0.98 -19.64 -2.44
C ARG A 180 2.07 -18.59 -2.30
N ARG A 181 3.29 -19.03 -2.04
CA ARG A 181 4.41 -18.15 -1.70
C ARG A 181 5.01 -17.52 -2.95
N SER A 182 5.17 -16.21 -2.92
CA SER A 182 6.03 -15.45 -3.84
C SER A 182 7.48 -15.45 -3.36
N ASP A 183 8.43 -15.37 -4.29
CA ASP A 183 9.85 -15.23 -3.95
C ASP A 183 10.13 -13.85 -3.34
N ILE A 184 9.43 -12.84 -3.85
CA ILE A 184 9.54 -11.44 -3.45
C ILE A 184 8.16 -10.86 -3.16
N TYR A 185 8.10 -9.98 -2.16
CA TYR A 185 6.93 -9.19 -1.85
C TYR A 185 7.23 -7.71 -2.03
N ILE A 186 6.40 -7.00 -2.79
CA ILE A 186 6.40 -5.55 -2.92
C ILE A 186 5.29 -4.98 -2.02
N TYR A 187 5.63 -4.01 -1.20
CA TYR A 187 4.70 -3.38 -0.27
C TYR A 187 4.24 -2.01 -0.77
N CYS A 188 2.93 -1.78 -0.76
CA CYS A 188 2.28 -0.56 -1.23
C CYS A 188 1.35 0.05 -0.18
N ARG A 189 1.14 1.36 -0.28
CA ARG A 189 0.30 2.16 0.62
C ARG A 189 -0.57 3.14 -0.18
N PRO A 190 -1.65 2.66 -0.80
CA PRO A 190 -2.64 3.54 -1.43
C PRO A 190 -3.42 4.34 -0.37
N ASP A 191 -3.46 5.66 -0.54
CA ASP A 191 -4.15 6.62 0.33
C ASP A 191 -5.58 6.86 -0.14
N ILE A 192 -6.35 5.78 -0.16
CA ILE A 192 -7.78 5.83 -0.49
C ILE A 192 -8.52 6.48 0.69
N PRO A 193 -9.24 7.58 0.46
CA PRO A 193 -9.99 8.22 1.53
C PRO A 193 -11.21 7.37 1.89
N ASP A 194 -11.64 7.40 3.16
CA ASP A 194 -12.75 6.55 3.63
C ASP A 194 -14.11 6.89 2.96
N ASP A 195 -14.21 8.05 2.31
CA ASP A 195 -15.35 8.55 1.54
C ASP A 195 -15.21 8.32 0.01
N HIS A 196 -14.28 7.48 -0.44
CA HIS A 196 -13.97 7.29 -1.88
C HIS A 196 -15.20 6.91 -2.74
N LEU A 197 -16.13 6.10 -2.21
CA LEU A 197 -17.37 5.75 -2.93
C LEU A 197 -18.31 6.97 -3.09
N LEU A 198 -18.34 7.87 -2.10
CA LEU A 198 -19.09 9.13 -2.18
C LEU A 198 -18.50 10.03 -3.27
N ARG A 199 -17.17 10.14 -3.34
CA ARG A 199 -16.48 10.94 -4.39
C ARG A 199 -16.80 10.44 -5.79
N LEU A 200 -16.78 9.12 -5.98
CA LEU A 200 -17.13 8.48 -7.26
C LEU A 200 -18.58 8.75 -7.67
N THR A 201 -19.50 8.73 -6.71
CA THR A 201 -20.95 8.78 -6.97
C THR A 201 -21.57 10.13 -6.61
N LYS A 202 -20.73 11.17 -6.45
CA LYS A 202 -21.14 12.48 -5.93
C LYS A 202 -22.37 13.01 -6.63
N ASP A 203 -22.37 13.04 -7.96
CA ASP A 203 -23.48 13.57 -8.76
C ASP A 203 -24.78 12.78 -8.59
N LEU A 204 -24.68 11.44 -8.54
CA LEU A 204 -25.82 10.56 -8.30
C LEU A 204 -26.40 10.77 -6.90
N ILE A 205 -25.55 10.89 -5.89
CA ILE A 205 -25.95 11.14 -4.51
C ILE A 205 -26.61 12.52 -4.40
N VAL A 206 -25.97 13.56 -4.94
CA VAL A 206 -26.53 14.92 -4.99
C VAL A 206 -27.91 14.91 -5.63
N LYS A 207 -28.08 14.24 -6.78
CA LYS A 207 -29.37 14.11 -7.44
C LYS A 207 -30.42 13.44 -6.55
N ALA A 208 -30.06 12.44 -5.76
CA ALA A 208 -30.97 11.72 -4.88
C ALA A 208 -31.38 12.52 -3.62
N VAL A 209 -30.51 13.42 -3.14
CA VAL A 209 -30.69 14.10 -1.84
C VAL A 209 -30.90 15.61 -1.92
N LYS A 210 -30.75 16.24 -3.09
CA LYS A 210 -30.78 17.70 -3.25
C LYS A 210 -32.02 18.39 -2.66
N ASP A 211 -33.17 17.72 -2.70
CA ASP A 211 -34.46 18.25 -2.23
C ASP A 211 -34.77 17.84 -0.77
N LYS A 212 -33.81 17.22 -0.07
CA LYS A 212 -33.98 16.80 1.33
C LYS A 212 -33.64 17.95 2.29
N PRO A 213 -34.32 18.05 3.45
CA PRO A 213 -34.19 19.19 4.37
C PRO A 213 -32.77 19.48 4.88
N LEU A 214 -31.88 18.47 4.88
CA LEU A 214 -30.53 18.59 5.42
C LEU A 214 -29.47 18.89 4.36
N PHE A 215 -29.79 18.85 3.06
CA PHE A 215 -28.79 18.98 1.98
C PHE A 215 -28.00 20.27 2.05
N SER A 216 -28.67 21.40 2.34
CA SER A 216 -28.02 22.71 2.49
C SER A 216 -26.94 22.75 3.57
N LYS A 217 -26.94 21.83 4.54
CA LYS A 217 -25.96 21.79 5.63
C LYS A 217 -24.62 21.17 5.22
N TYR A 218 -24.57 20.39 4.14
CA TYR A 218 -23.37 19.64 3.76
C TYR A 218 -23.04 19.66 2.26
N LYS A 219 -23.89 20.23 1.40
CA LYS A 219 -23.68 20.25 -0.06
C LYS A 219 -22.28 20.72 -0.48
N ASP A 220 -21.74 21.73 0.21
CA ASP A 220 -20.44 22.36 -0.10
C ASP A 220 -19.28 21.60 0.57
N LEU A 221 -19.58 20.61 1.42
CA LEU A 221 -18.60 19.72 2.06
C LEU A 221 -18.38 18.43 1.28
N LEU A 222 -19.21 18.16 0.25
CA LEU A 222 -19.09 16.94 -0.57
C LEU A 222 -17.83 17.02 -1.45
N PRO A 223 -16.83 16.17 -1.20
CA PRO A 223 -15.56 16.30 -1.88
C PRO A 223 -15.61 15.70 -3.29
N ASP A 224 -14.84 16.28 -4.20
CA ASP A 224 -14.62 15.70 -5.52
C ASP A 224 -13.63 14.53 -5.48
N PHE A 225 -13.68 13.71 -6.52
CA PHE A 225 -12.63 12.73 -6.78
C PHE A 225 -11.32 13.48 -7.06
N ASN A 226 -10.24 13.05 -6.41
CA ASN A 226 -8.88 13.51 -6.67
C ASN A 226 -8.01 12.29 -6.86
N ASP A 227 -6.89 12.45 -7.56
CA ASP A 227 -5.91 11.39 -7.71
C ASP A 227 -5.51 10.82 -6.34
N ILE A 228 -5.39 9.50 -6.28
CA ILE A 228 -5.08 8.73 -5.08
C ILE A 228 -3.57 8.49 -5.04
N PRO A 229 -2.83 9.10 -4.10
CA PRO A 229 -1.42 8.80 -3.92
C PRO A 229 -1.24 7.35 -3.46
N CYS A 230 -0.29 6.64 -4.05
CA CYS A 230 0.11 5.32 -3.62
C CYS A 230 1.63 5.25 -3.53
N GLU A 231 2.15 5.09 -2.30
CA GLU A 231 3.57 4.84 -2.09
C GLU A 231 3.88 3.37 -2.45
N VAL A 232 4.81 3.15 -3.38
CA VAL A 232 5.48 1.86 -3.60
C VAL A 232 6.65 1.78 -2.61
N VAL A 233 6.35 1.34 -1.39
CA VAL A 233 7.20 1.53 -0.20
C VAL A 233 8.58 0.89 -0.36
N GLY A 234 8.63 -0.32 -0.92
CA GLY A 234 9.83 -1.13 -1.05
C GLY A 234 9.49 -2.60 -1.24
N TRP A 235 10.51 -3.45 -1.28
CA TRP A 235 10.34 -4.89 -1.44
C TRP A 235 11.23 -5.70 -0.49
N CYS A 236 10.90 -6.97 -0.27
CA CYS A 236 11.75 -7.93 0.42
C CYS A 236 11.58 -9.34 -0.12
N ARG A 237 12.59 -10.19 0.06
CA ARG A 237 12.46 -11.63 -0.14
C ARG A 237 11.64 -12.23 1.00
N TYR A 238 10.93 -13.32 0.74
CA TYR A 238 10.15 -13.99 1.78
C TYR A 238 11.01 -14.44 2.98
N LYS A 239 12.30 -14.74 2.75
CA LYS A 239 13.26 -15.17 3.78
C LYS A 239 13.67 -14.04 4.73
N GLU A 240 13.38 -12.79 4.39
CA GLU A 240 13.71 -11.61 5.20
C GLU A 240 12.58 -11.21 6.15
N LEU A 241 11.44 -11.93 6.08
CA LEU A 241 10.30 -11.73 6.96
C LEU A 241 10.57 -12.35 8.34
N GLU A 242 10.14 -11.66 9.38
CA GLU A 242 10.19 -12.14 10.76
C GLU A 242 8.86 -12.80 11.13
N GLU A 243 8.90 -14.02 11.67
CA GLU A 243 7.71 -14.68 12.21
C GLU A 243 7.45 -14.16 13.62
N VAL A 244 6.29 -13.53 13.83
CA VAL A 244 5.92 -12.89 15.10
C VAL A 244 4.48 -13.20 15.48
N SER A 245 4.17 -13.16 16.77
CA SER A 245 2.81 -13.29 17.32
C SER A 245 2.10 -11.94 17.53
N SER A 246 2.83 -10.82 17.42
CA SER A 246 2.29 -9.48 17.55
C SER A 246 3.18 -8.44 16.88
N ILE A 247 2.61 -7.26 16.63
CA ILE A 247 3.30 -6.02 16.30
C ILE A 247 2.87 -4.93 17.30
N PRO A 248 3.58 -3.80 17.42
CA PRO A 248 3.18 -2.72 18.32
C PRO A 248 1.72 -2.31 18.14
N GLY A 249 0.92 -2.44 19.21
CA GLY A 249 -0.50 -2.09 19.23
C GLY A 249 -1.46 -3.13 18.65
N GLN A 250 -0.98 -4.31 18.23
CA GLN A 250 -1.82 -5.37 17.68
C GLN A 250 -1.26 -6.78 17.97
N ALA A 251 -1.99 -7.57 18.75
CA ALA A 251 -1.78 -9.02 18.84
C ALA A 251 -2.42 -9.73 17.63
N PHE A 252 -1.87 -10.87 17.22
CA PHE A 252 -2.44 -11.69 16.17
C PHE A 252 -3.21 -12.86 16.78
N ASP A 253 -4.52 -12.72 16.87
CA ASP A 253 -5.41 -13.69 17.53
C ASP A 253 -5.43 -15.09 16.86
N ASN A 254 -5.02 -15.17 15.59
CA ASN A 254 -5.08 -16.39 14.77
C ASN A 254 -3.69 -16.99 14.47
N GLY A 255 -2.76 -16.90 15.43
CA GLY A 255 -1.41 -17.46 15.31
C GLY A 255 -0.38 -16.47 14.78
N THR A 256 0.73 -16.98 14.24
CA THR A 256 1.86 -16.17 13.79
C THR A 256 1.60 -15.47 12.46
N ARG A 257 2.25 -14.32 12.28
CA ARG A 257 2.33 -13.58 11.02
C ARG A 257 3.78 -13.38 10.64
N PHE A 258 4.00 -13.17 9.35
CA PHE A 258 5.30 -12.85 8.80
C PHE A 258 5.36 -11.36 8.49
N VAL A 259 6.30 -10.65 9.11
CA VAL A 259 6.32 -9.18 9.05
C VAL A 259 7.66 -8.63 8.61
N LYS A 260 7.63 -7.45 7.99
CA LYS A 260 8.81 -6.62 7.75
C LYS A 260 8.48 -5.16 8.02
N LYS A 261 9.35 -4.48 8.74
CA LYS A 261 9.25 -3.02 8.96
C LYS A 261 9.50 -2.31 7.63
N SER A 262 8.69 -1.30 7.31
CA SER A 262 8.82 -0.60 6.04
C SER A 262 10.13 0.17 5.87
N GLY A 263 10.72 0.61 6.97
CA GLY A 263 12.07 1.20 7.02
C GLY A 263 13.17 0.26 6.54
N GLU A 264 12.96 -1.05 6.68
CA GLU A 264 13.94 -2.10 6.38
C GLU A 264 13.67 -2.81 5.04
N LEU A 265 12.72 -2.32 4.25
CA LEU A 265 12.50 -2.82 2.90
C LEU A 265 13.58 -2.31 1.96
N HIS A 266 13.91 -3.11 0.95
CA HIS A 266 14.73 -2.71 -0.17
C HIS A 266 13.99 -1.65 -0.98
N LYS A 267 14.49 -0.41 -0.98
CA LYS A 267 13.76 0.73 -1.58
C LYS A 267 14.64 1.75 -2.28
N SER A 268 15.95 1.53 -2.32
CA SER A 268 16.85 2.40 -3.10
C SER A 268 16.72 2.13 -4.59
N LYS A 269 17.09 3.11 -5.43
CA LYS A 269 17.12 2.93 -6.89
C LYS A 269 17.97 1.72 -7.33
N SER A 270 19.07 1.44 -6.65
CA SER A 270 19.89 0.26 -6.91
C SER A 270 19.17 -1.04 -6.57
N ASP A 271 18.38 -1.07 -5.49
CA ASP A 271 17.67 -2.29 -5.12
C ASP A 271 16.57 -2.61 -6.12
N TRP A 272 15.82 -1.60 -6.57
CA TRP A 272 14.82 -1.78 -7.63
C TRP A 272 15.44 -2.28 -8.94
N LYS A 273 16.61 -1.76 -9.33
CA LYS A 273 17.34 -2.29 -10.49
C LYS A 273 17.69 -3.78 -10.32
N LYS A 274 18.14 -4.19 -9.12
CA LYS A 274 18.42 -5.60 -8.83
C LYS A 274 17.16 -6.47 -8.91
N LEU A 275 16.02 -5.98 -8.42
CA LEU A 275 14.74 -6.69 -8.55
C LEU A 275 14.35 -6.87 -10.03
N ILE A 276 14.38 -5.80 -10.80
CA ILE A 276 13.98 -5.80 -12.22
C ILE A 276 14.87 -6.73 -13.07
N GLN A 277 16.15 -6.86 -12.73
CA GLN A 277 17.04 -7.83 -13.39
C GLN A 277 16.69 -9.30 -13.10
N GLN A 278 16.05 -9.56 -11.96
CA GLN A 278 15.62 -10.90 -11.56
C GLN A 278 14.23 -11.25 -12.12
N LEU A 279 13.39 -10.25 -12.42
CA LEU A 279 12.15 -10.46 -13.16
C LEU A 279 12.44 -11.11 -14.51
#